data_AF-A0A2E5RJZ9-F1
#
_entry.id   AF-A0A2E5RJZ9-F1
#
_cell.length_a   1.000
_cell.length_b   1.000
_cell.length_c   1.000
_cell.angle_alpha   90.00
_cell.angle_beta   90.00
_cell.angle_gamma   90.00
#
_symmetry.space_group_name_H-M   'P 1'
#
loop_
_entity.id
_entity.type
_entity.pdbx_description
1 polymer ?
#
loop_
_entity_poly.entity_id
_entity_poly.type
_entity_poly.pdbx_seq_one_letter_code
_entity_poly.pdbx_strand_id
1 'polypeptide(L)' 'MVSEKITYKEALEELEEIVNGIESEEVDVDELAKKVERASKLLTVCSEKLRKTETEVDKIIEKLNDSE' A
#
# COMPACT_ATOMS: atom_id res chain seq x y z
N MET A 1 -11.68 17.55 10.18
CA MET A 1 -11.85 16.23 9.53
C MET A 1 -10.46 15.78 9.16
N VAL A 2 -9.97 14.72 9.82
CA VAL A 2 -8.58 14.27 9.69
C VAL A 2 -8.42 13.71 8.27
N SER A 3 -7.50 14.25 7.48
CA SER A 3 -7.09 13.60 6.23
C SER A 3 -6.36 12.32 6.63
N GLU A 4 -7.11 11.24 6.77
CA GLU A 4 -6.61 9.92 7.14
C GLU A 4 -5.66 9.45 6.04
N LYS A 5 -4.36 9.69 6.28
CA LYS A 5 -3.30 9.05 5.52
C LYS A 5 -3.40 7.57 5.84
N ILE A 6 -4.07 6.81 4.97
CA ILE A 6 -4.13 5.35 5.00
C ILE A 6 -2.76 4.81 5.41
N THR A 7 -2.68 4.07 6.51
CA THR A 7 -1.45 3.43 6.97
C THR A 7 -1.10 2.26 6.06
N TYR A 8 0.15 1.79 6.11
CA TYR A 8 0.54 0.60 5.33
C TYR A 8 -0.33 -0.61 5.70
N LYS A 9 -0.63 -0.76 7.00
CA LYS A 9 -1.46 -1.84 7.52
C LYS A 9 -2.89 -1.78 7.00
N GLU A 10 -3.52 -0.61 7.06
CA GLU A 10 -4.89 -0.42 6.53
C GLU A 10 -4.95 -0.66 5.01
N ALA A 11 -3.94 -0.22 4.25
CA ALA A 11 -3.87 -0.49 2.83
C ALA A 11 -3.73 -1.99 2.52
N LEU A 12 -3.02 -2.73 3.38
CA LEU A 12 -2.85 -4.18 3.26
C LEU A 12 -4.15 -4.92 3.59
N GLU A 13 -4.81 -4.56 4.71
CA GLU A 13 -6.10 -5.13 5.12
C GLU A 13 -7.16 -4.92 4.03
N GLU A 14 -7.24 -3.70 3.46
CA GLU A 14 -8.16 -3.41 2.36
C GLU A 14 -7.80 -4.20 1.09
N LEU A 15 -6.50 -4.45 0.83
CA LEU A 15 -6.08 -5.29 -0.30
C LEU A 15 -6.54 -6.74 -0.12
N GLU A 16 -6.40 -7.29 1.09
CA GLU A 16 -6.85 -8.64 1.42
C GLU A 16 -8.36 -8.77 1.29
N GLU A 17 -9.13 -7.78 1.73
CA GLU A 17 -10.58 -7.74 1.52
C GLU A 17 -10.95 -7.71 0.04
N ILE A 18 -10.23 -6.93 -0.77
CA ILE A 18 -10.44 -6.88 -2.21
C ILE A 18 -10.15 -8.24 -2.86
N VAL A 19 -9.06 -8.91 -2.49
CA VAL A 19 -8.69 -10.23 -3.03
C VAL A 19 -9.73 -11.28 -2.64
N ASN A 20 -10.10 -11.37 -1.35
CA ASN A 20 -11.17 -12.26 -0.90
C ASN A 20 -12.48 -11.97 -1.64
N GLY A 21 -12.77 -10.69 -1.85
CA GLY A 21 -13.92 -10.23 -2.59
C GLY A 21 -13.85 -10.47 -4.10
N ILE A 22 -12.70 -10.79 -4.68
CA ILE A 22 -12.52 -11.18 -6.10
C ILE A 22 -12.60 -12.69 -6.25
N GLU A 23 -12.11 -13.44 -5.27
CA GLU A 23 -12.15 -14.91 -5.24
C GLU A 23 -13.55 -15.47 -4.96
N SER A 24 -14.48 -14.62 -4.53
CA SER A 24 -15.90 -14.99 -4.40
C SER A 24 -16.53 -15.25 -5.77
N GLU A 25 -17.27 -16.35 -5.90
CA GLU A 25 -17.88 -16.82 -7.15
C GLU A 25 -19.03 -15.93 -7.67
N GLU A 26 -19.44 -14.91 -6.90
CA GLU A 26 -20.61 -14.04 -7.18
C GLU A 26 -20.25 -12.63 -7.69
N VAL A 27 -19.00 -12.39 -8.10
CA VAL A 27 -18.53 -11.04 -8.46
C VAL A 27 -18.84 -10.71 -9.92
N ASP A 28 -19.62 -9.67 -10.14
CA ASP A 28 -19.90 -9.14 -11.47
C ASP A 28 -18.63 -8.52 -12.12
N VAL A 29 -18.51 -8.61 -13.45
CA VAL A 29 -17.32 -8.16 -14.18
C VAL A 29 -17.05 -6.65 -14.00
N ASP A 30 -18.11 -5.85 -13.85
CA ASP A 30 -18.00 -4.40 -13.61
C ASP A 30 -17.51 -4.12 -12.18
N GLU A 31 -17.86 -4.97 -11.21
CA GLU A 31 -17.31 -4.87 -9.85
C GLU A 31 -15.86 -5.32 -9.79
N LEU A 32 -15.50 -6.35 -10.54
CA LEU A 32 -14.12 -6.84 -10.66
C LEU A 32 -13.19 -5.71 -11.13
N ALA A 33 -13.59 -4.98 -12.17
CA ALA A 33 -12.83 -3.85 -12.70
C ALA A 33 -12.59 -2.76 -11.64
N LYS A 34 -13.62 -2.41 -10.85
CA LYS A 34 -13.52 -1.42 -9.77
C LYS A 34 -12.60 -1.90 -8.64
N LYS A 35 -12.73 -3.17 -8.25
CA LYS A 35 -11.90 -3.81 -7.21
C LYS A 35 -10.43 -3.81 -7.62
N VAL A 36 -10.12 -4.16 -8.86
CA VAL A 36 -8.75 -4.14 -9.41
C VAL A 36 -8.19 -2.71 -9.48
N GLU A 37 -8.98 -1.73 -9.91
CA GLU A 37 -8.56 -0.32 -9.93
C GLU A 37 -8.22 0.17 -8.51
N ARG A 38 -9.04 -0.20 -7.52
CA ARG A 38 -8.80 0.13 -6.11
C ARG A 38 -7.53 -0.53 -5.58
N ALA A 39 -7.33 -1.83 -5.85
CA ALA A 39 -6.12 -2.54 -5.47
C ALA A 39 -4.85 -1.89 -6.06
N SER A 40 -4.91 -1.44 -7.32
CA SER A 40 -3.79 -0.72 -7.96
C SER A 40 -3.44 0.60 -7.23
N LYS A 41 -4.45 1.36 -6.79
CA LYS A 41 -4.24 2.58 -6.00
C LYS A 41 -3.59 2.27 -4.64
N LEU A 42 -4.07 1.23 -3.96
CA LEU A 42 -3.51 0.80 -2.68
C LEU A 42 -2.05 0.31 -2.81
N LEU A 43 -1.75 -0.47 -3.85
CA LEU A 43 -0.38 -0.88 -4.16
C LEU A 43 0.56 0.32 -4.38
N THR A 44 0.08 1.36 -5.05
CA THR A 44 0.84 2.61 -5.25
C THR A 44 1.17 3.26 -3.91
N VAL A 45 0.18 3.36 -3.00
CA VAL A 45 0.38 3.91 -1.66
C VAL A 45 1.38 3.07 -0.85
N CYS A 46 1.27 1.73 -0.91
CA CYS A 46 2.21 0.82 -0.24
C CYS A 46 3.64 1.01 -0.77
N SER A 47 3.81 1.06 -2.08
CA SER A 47 5.12 1.27 -2.72
C SER A 47 5.74 2.61 -2.33
N GLU A 48 4.97 3.70 -2.32
CA GLU A 48 5.45 5.01 -1.90
C GLU A 48 5.90 5.03 -0.44
N LYS A 49 5.16 4.35 0.45
CA LYS A 49 5.55 4.23 1.87
C LYS A 49 6.83 3.45 2.02
N LEU A 50 6.96 2.29 1.36
CA LEU A 50 8.16 1.47 1.40
C LEU A 50 9.38 2.25 0.91
N ARG A 51 9.26 2.94 -0.23
CA ARG A 51 10.33 3.75 -0.80
C ARG A 51 10.73 4.91 0.12
N LYS A 52 9.77 5.55 0.81
CA LYS A 52 10.07 6.57 1.82
C LYS A 52 10.84 5.99 2.99
N THR A 53 10.39 4.86 3.52
CA THR A 53 11.06 4.17 4.62
C THR A 53 12.48 3.77 4.23
N GLU A 54 12.67 3.18 3.06
CA GLU A 54 13.98 2.83 2.49
C GLU A 54 14.90 4.06 2.43
N THR A 55 14.41 5.16 1.87
CA THR A 55 15.18 6.42 1.78
C THR A 55 15.56 6.97 3.16
N GLU A 56 14.69 6.84 4.18
CA GLU A 56 15.02 7.26 5.54
C GLU A 56 16.06 6.35 6.20
N VAL A 57 15.97 5.03 5.98
CA VAL A 57 16.95 4.05 6.46
C VAL A 57 18.31 4.31 5.83
N ASP A 58 18.38 4.51 4.51
CA ASP A 58 19.63 4.82 3.80
C ASP A 58 20.29 6.06 4.36
N LYS A 59 19.53 7.15 4.59
CA LYS A 59 20.06 8.38 5.19
C LYS A 59 20.61 8.19 6.59
N ILE A 60 19.99 7.31 7.39
CA ILE A 60 20.48 7.00 8.74
C ILE A 60 21.80 6.22 8.63
N ILE A 61 21.88 5.25 7.73
CA ILE A 61 23.11 4.47 7.48
C ILE A 61 24.23 5.39 6.98
N GLU A 62 23.97 6.28 6.03
CA GLU A 62 24.95 7.26 5.56
C GLU A 62 25.49 8.13 6.70
N LYS A 63 24.62 8.66 7.56
CA LYS A 63 25.05 9.45 8.73
C LYS A 63 25.91 8.67 9.73
N LEU A 64 25.63 7.38 9.91
CA LEU A 64 26.43 6.52 10.78
C LEU A 64 27.81 6.26 10.19
N ASN A 65 27.91 6.08 8.87
CA ASN A 65 29.17 5.88 8.17
C ASN A 65 30.02 7.17 8.05
N ASP A 66 29.39 8.35 7.98
CA ASP A 66 30.09 9.67 7.94
C ASP A 66 30.67 10.08 9.31
N SER A 67 30.35 9.33 10.37
CA SER A 67 30.84 9.59 11.74
C SER A 67 32.10 8.78 12.11
N GLU A 68 32.71 8.06 11.15
CA GLU A 68 34.06 7.46 11.23
C GLU A 68 35.12 8.33 10.53
#